data_AF-A0A271J422-F1
#
_entry.id   AF-A0A271J422-F1
#
_cell.length_a   1.000
_cell.length_b   1.000
_cell.length_c   1.000
_cell.angle_alpha   90.00
_cell.angle_beta   90.00
_cell.angle_gamma   90.00
#
_symmetry.space_group_name_H-M   'P 1'
#
loop_
_entity.id
_entity.type
_entity.pdbx_description
1 polymer ?
#
loop_
_entity_poly.entity_id
_entity_poly.type
_entity_poly.pdbx_seq_one_letter_code
_entity_poly.pdbx_strand_id
1 'polypeptide(L)'
;MTLTPDVLRLLVAKALASRPDEMSCGECDARLDRFAEISLAGRDAADALPLVEEHLEGCPGCREEFEALMDVLRAAEREGQPWWRRLLARRG
;
A
#
# COMPACT_ATOMS: atom_id res chain seq x y z
N MET A 1 20.09 17.65 13.05
CA MET A 1 19.23 17.94 11.88
C MET A 1 18.87 19.42 11.95
N THR A 2 19.44 20.26 11.09
CA THR A 2 19.17 21.71 11.07
C THR A 2 18.24 22.04 9.91
N LEU A 3 17.10 22.64 10.21
CA LEU A 3 16.16 23.11 9.19
C LEU A 3 16.70 24.40 8.58
N THR A 4 17.17 24.33 7.34
CA THR A 4 17.60 25.52 6.59
C THR A 4 16.39 26.26 6.02
N PRO A 5 16.51 27.56 5.69
CA PRO A 5 15.43 28.32 5.07
C PRO A 5 14.89 27.67 3.78
N ASP A 6 15.73 27.02 2.99
CA ASP A 6 15.30 26.35 1.75
C ASP A 6 14.52 25.06 2.02
N VAL A 7 14.94 24.27 3.01
CA VAL A 7 14.16 23.11 3.48
C VAL A 7 12.81 23.58 4.03
N LEU A 8 12.79 24.70 4.77
CA LEU A 8 11.54 25.27 5.28
C LEU A 8 10.58 25.67 4.16
N ARG A 9 11.09 26.36 3.11
CA ARG A 9 10.29 26.74 1.94
C ARG A 9 9.73 25.53 1.21
N LEU A 10 10.52 24.48 1.04
CA LEU A 10 10.08 23.23 0.43
C LEU A 10 8.95 22.57 1.24
N LEU A 11 9.09 22.50 2.56
CA LEU A 11 8.06 21.92 3.44
C LEU A 11 6.75 22.72 3.39
N VAL A 12 6.82 24.06 3.40
CA VAL A 12 5.64 24.93 3.25
C VAL A 12 4.99 24.75 1.88
N ALA A 13 5.77 24.68 0.80
CA ALA A 13 5.23 24.45 -0.53
C ALA A 13 4.51 23.10 -0.63
N LYS A 14 5.07 22.03 -0.04
CA LYS A 14 4.43 20.72 0.04
C LYS A 14 3.15 20.75 0.88
N ALA A 15 3.18 21.41 2.03
CA ALA A 15 2.00 21.53 2.90
C ALA A 15 0.86 22.34 2.28
N LEU A 16 1.18 23.32 1.42
CA LEU A 16 0.17 24.11 0.69
C LEU A 16 -0.32 23.41 -0.58
N ALA A 17 0.45 22.45 -1.11
CA ALA A 17 0.09 21.67 -2.27
C ALA A 17 -0.77 20.45 -1.93
N SER A 18 -0.94 20.12 -0.64
CA SER A 18 -1.77 19.00 -0.23
C SER A 18 -3.21 19.20 -0.65
N ARG A 19 -3.77 18.19 -1.31
CA ARG A 19 -5.15 18.23 -1.77
C ARG A 19 -6.07 17.47 -0.82
N PRO A 20 -7.32 17.93 -0.63
CA PRO A 20 -8.27 17.28 0.25
C PRO A 20 -8.71 15.88 -0.22
N ASP A 21 -8.46 15.53 -1.48
CA ASP A 21 -8.70 14.23 -2.10
C ASP A 21 -7.47 13.29 -2.06
N GLU A 22 -6.37 13.70 -1.42
CA GLU A 22 -5.22 12.82 -1.21
C GLU A 22 -5.58 11.67 -0.27
N MET A 23 -5.40 10.44 -0.75
CA MET A 23 -5.56 9.26 0.09
C MET A 23 -4.51 9.22 1.19
N SER A 24 -4.96 9.02 2.43
CA SER A 24 -4.09 8.77 3.57
C SER A 24 -3.58 7.32 3.62
N CYS A 25 -2.49 7.08 4.35
CA CYS A 25 -1.98 5.73 4.58
C CYS A 25 -3.02 4.78 5.18
N GLY A 26 -3.87 5.29 6.09
CA GLY A 26 -4.93 4.47 6.71
C GLY A 26 -6.05 4.08 5.74
N GLU A 27 -6.40 4.97 4.80
CA GLU A 27 -7.35 4.65 3.73
C GLU A 27 -6.76 3.70 2.69
N CYS A 28 -5.46 3.81 2.44
CA CYS A 28 -4.72 2.87 1.61
C CYS A 28 -4.73 1.48 2.24
N ASP A 29 -4.32 1.35 3.51
CA ASP A 29 -4.29 0.09 4.25
C ASP A 29 -5.66 -0.61 4.26
N ALA A 30 -6.75 0.15 4.46
CA ALA A 30 -8.12 -0.37 4.44
C ALA A 30 -8.60 -0.90 3.07
N ARG A 31 -7.86 -0.63 1.98
CA ARG A 31 -8.17 -1.09 0.62
C ARG A 31 -7.05 -1.94 0.00
N LEU A 32 -5.95 -2.12 0.73
CA LEU A 32 -4.71 -2.71 0.22
C LEU A 32 -4.88 -4.20 -0.05
N ASP A 33 -5.70 -4.88 0.76
CA ASP A 33 -6.13 -6.26 0.57
C ASP A 33 -6.81 -6.45 -0.79
N ARG A 34 -7.78 -5.59 -1.10
CA ARG A 34 -8.53 -5.64 -2.36
C ARG A 34 -7.63 -5.33 -3.56
N PHE A 35 -6.74 -4.35 -3.41
CA PHE A 35 -5.76 -4.03 -4.42
C PHE A 35 -4.88 -5.25 -4.73
N ALA A 36 -4.35 -5.90 -3.69
CA ALA A 36 -3.54 -7.11 -3.79
C ALA A 36 -4.29 -8.29 -4.42
N GLU A 37 -5.56 -8.51 -4.08
CA GLU A 37 -6.38 -9.56 -4.73
C GLU A 37 -6.49 -9.37 -6.25
N ILE A 38 -6.75 -8.13 -6.68
CA ILE A 38 -6.90 -7.81 -8.11
C ILE A 38 -5.55 -8.00 -8.82
N SER A 39 -4.46 -7.50 -8.22
CA SER A 39 -3.10 -7.68 -8.74
C SER A 39 -2.71 -9.16 -8.82
N LEU A 40 -3.04 -9.96 -7.79
CA LEU A 40 -2.75 -11.39 -7.74
C LEU A 40 -3.49 -12.15 -8.84
N ALA A 41 -4.74 -11.78 -9.10
CA ALA A 41 -5.54 -12.33 -10.19
C ALA A 41 -5.06 -11.92 -11.60
N GLY A 42 -3.96 -11.15 -11.72
CA GLY A 42 -3.42 -10.66 -12.99
C GLY A 42 -4.30 -9.63 -13.68
N ARG A 43 -5.21 -8.99 -12.93
CA ARG A 43 -6.09 -7.93 -13.42
C ARG A 43 -5.46 -6.57 -13.16
N ASP A 44 -5.89 -5.56 -13.91
CA ASP A 44 -5.43 -4.19 -13.74
C ASP A 44 -5.99 -3.58 -12.44
N ALA A 45 -5.18 -3.59 -11.38
CA ALA A 45 -5.52 -3.01 -10.10
C ALA A 45 -5.41 -1.48 -10.11
N ALA A 46 -4.54 -0.91 -10.95
CA ALA A 46 -4.38 0.52 -11.09
C ALA A 46 -5.63 1.16 -11.73
N ASP A 47 -6.24 0.50 -12.71
CA ASP A 47 -7.53 0.93 -13.27
C ASP A 47 -8.69 0.76 -12.27
N ALA A 48 -8.69 -0.34 -11.50
CA ALA A 48 -9.75 -0.63 -10.55
C ALA A 48 -9.73 0.27 -9.29
N LEU A 49 -8.54 0.67 -8.84
CA LEU A 49 -8.31 1.42 -7.61
C LEU A 49 -7.20 2.48 -7.82
N PRO A 50 -7.44 3.48 -8.69
CA PRO A 50 -6.41 4.42 -9.14
C PRO A 50 -5.82 5.27 -8.00
N LEU A 51 -6.63 5.64 -7.01
CA LEU A 51 -6.14 6.42 -5.87
C LEU A 51 -5.19 5.59 -4.97
N VAL A 52 -5.35 4.26 -4.92
CA VAL A 52 -4.43 3.38 -4.18
C VAL A 52 -3.10 3.34 -4.91
N GLU A 53 -3.10 3.16 -6.25
CA GLU A 53 -1.88 3.20 -7.04
C GLU A 53 -1.13 4.54 -6.89
N GLU A 54 -1.84 5.66 -7.00
CA GLU A 54 -1.27 7.00 -6.79
C GLU A 54 -0.62 7.13 -5.40
N HIS A 55 -1.29 6.65 -4.35
CA HIS A 55 -0.72 6.66 -3.00
C HIS A 55 0.54 5.79 -2.90
N LEU A 56 0.52 4.58 -3.49
CA LEU A 56 1.68 3.68 -3.47
C LEU A 56 2.86 4.21 -4.30
N GLU A 57 2.64 5.04 -5.32
CA GLU A 57 3.70 5.78 -6.01
C GLU A 57 4.29 6.91 -5.13
N GLY A 58 3.45 7.57 -4.33
CA GLY A 58 3.84 8.68 -3.45
C GLY A 58 4.38 8.28 -2.07
N CYS A 59 4.08 7.07 -1.59
CA CYS A 59 4.38 6.61 -0.24
C CYS A 59 5.21 5.31 -0.25
N PRO A 60 6.55 5.39 -0.07
CA PRO A 60 7.43 4.22 -0.05
C PRO A 60 7.06 3.17 1.01
N GLY A 61 6.56 3.59 2.18
CA GLY A 61 6.16 2.67 3.25
C GLY A 61 4.97 1.79 2.85
N CYS A 62 3.90 2.39 2.31
CA CYS A 62 2.76 1.61 1.82
C CYS A 62 3.11 0.74 0.61
N ARG A 63 4.05 1.19 -0.25
CA ARG A 63 4.58 0.36 -1.35
C ARG A 63 5.30 -0.88 -0.82
N GLU A 64 6.16 -0.73 0.18
CA GLU A 64 6.86 -1.86 0.81
C GLU A 64 5.87 -2.84 1.46
N GLU A 65 4.86 -2.34 2.18
CA GLU A 65 3.80 -3.16 2.77
C GLU A 65 3.03 -3.96 1.70
N PHE A 66 2.69 -3.31 0.58
CA PHE A 66 2.04 -3.96 -0.55
C PHE A 66 2.92 -5.06 -1.17
N GLU A 67 4.18 -4.77 -1.44
CA GLU A 67 5.12 -5.74 -2.02
C GLU A 67 5.32 -6.95 -1.11
N ALA A 68 5.48 -6.73 0.19
CA ALA A 68 5.57 -7.79 1.19
C ALA A 68 4.31 -8.67 1.23
N LEU A 69 3.12 -8.05 1.17
CA LEU A 69 1.85 -8.78 1.08
C LEU A 69 1.79 -9.64 -0.19
N MET A 70 2.17 -9.08 -1.35
CA MET A 70 2.17 -9.79 -2.62
C MET A 70 3.14 -10.97 -2.64
N ASP A 71 4.32 -10.84 -2.04
CA ASP A 71 5.29 -11.93 -1.93
C ASP A 71 4.73 -13.11 -1.15
N VAL A 72 4.06 -12.82 -0.02
CA VAL A 72 3.39 -13.82 0.81
C VAL A 72 2.25 -14.49 0.03
N LEU A 73 1.39 -13.71 -0.62
CA LEU A 73 0.26 -14.24 -1.40
C LEU A 73 0.71 -15.13 -2.56
N ARG A 74 1.71 -14.70 -3.33
CA ARG A 74 2.28 -15.49 -4.43
C ARG A 74 2.94 -16.78 -3.93
N ALA A 75 3.60 -16.75 -2.77
CA ALA A 75 4.13 -17.96 -2.15
C ALA A 75 3.00 -18.94 -1.79
N ALA A 76 1.92 -18.43 -1.20
CA ALA A 76 0.73 -19.23 -0.90
C ALA A 76 0.10 -19.88 -2.13
N GLU A 77 -0.03 -19.16 -3.24
CA GLU A 77 -0.59 -19.72 -4.48
C GLU A 77 0.25 -20.88 -5.01
N ARG A 78 1.58 -20.78 -4.94
CA ARG A 78 2.49 -21.85 -5.36
C ARG A 78 2.41 -23.08 -4.47
N GLU A 79 2.21 -22.88 -3.17
CA GLU A 79 2.20 -23.97 -2.17
C GLU A 79 0.86 -24.72 -2.10
N GLY A 80 -0.22 -24.22 -2.72
CA GLY A 80 -1.52 -24.89 -2.79
C GLY A 80 -2.29 -25.00 -1.47
N GLN A 81 -1.65 -24.71 -0.32
CA GLN A 81 -2.28 -24.47 0.98
C GLN A 81 -1.41 -23.57 1.89
N PRO A 82 -1.85 -22.35 2.22
CA PRO A 82 -1.05 -21.43 3.02
C PRO A 82 -0.86 -21.88 4.47
N TRP A 83 0.35 -21.72 5.03
CA TRP A 83 0.65 -22.06 6.42
C TRP A 83 -0.21 -21.27 7.44
N TRP A 84 -0.60 -20.02 7.15
CA TRP A 84 -1.44 -19.22 8.05
C TRP A 84 -2.87 -19.74 8.16
N ARG A 85 -3.38 -20.53 7.19
CA ARG A 85 -4.66 -21.25 7.40
C ARG A 85 -4.56 -22.23 8.57
N ARG A 86 -3.39 -22.86 8.78
CA ARG A 86 -3.15 -23.71 9.96
C ARG A 86 -3.01 -22.90 11.24
N LEU A 87 -2.50 -21.66 11.15
CA LEU A 87 -2.40 -20.74 12.29
C LEU A 87 -3.78 -20.21 12.72
N LEU A 88 -4.60 -19.78 11.75
CA LEU A 88 -5.97 -19.27 11.99
C LEU A 88 -6.91 -20.38 12.47
N ALA A 89 -6.77 -21.61 11.96
CA ALA A 89 -7.54 -22.77 12.42
C ALA A 89 -7.25 -23.16 13.89
N ARG A 90 -6.17 -22.67 14.50
CA ARG A 90 -5.81 -22.93 15.92
C ARG A 90 -6.34 -21.87 16.89
N ARG A 91 -6.99 -20.81 16.40
CA ARG A 91 -7.58 -19.74 17.22
C ARG A 91 -9.10 -19.91 17.43
N GLY A 92 -9.68 -21.04 17.03
CA GLY A 92 -11.08 -21.41 17.28
C GLY A 92 -11.24 -22.28 18.51
#